data_AF-A0A3B0CSZ2-F1
#
_entry.id   AF-A0A3B0CSZ2-F1
#
_cell.length_a   1.000
_cell.length_b   1.000
_cell.length_c   1.000
_cell.angle_alpha   90.00
_cell.angle_beta   90.00
_cell.angle_gamma   90.00
#
_symmetry.space_group_name_H-M   'P 1'
#
loop_
_entity.id
_entity.type
_entity.pdbx_description
1 polymer ?
#
loop_
_entity_poly.entity_id
_entity_poly.type
_entity_poly.pdbx_seq_one_letter_code
_entity_poly.pdbx_strand_id
1 'polypeptide(L)'
;MFLMELFPKATDEEIGETKDSLTEYQRFRGIVQELGSRPNRTEKQEIKYAEAKAFIDVVERAIRLIQDQETRKMMEMLYLRGERHKVVVLHFGSIMHPATVDRKIKKGIRTVANTIKDIG
;
A
#
# COMPACT_ATOMS: atom_id res chain seq x y z
N MET A 1 31.05 -18.97 0.09
CA MET A 1 30.69 -17.92 1.05
C MET A 1 29.38 -17.30 0.56
N PHE A 2 28.24 -17.71 1.12
CA PHE A 2 26.92 -17.30 0.66
C PHE A 2 26.55 -15.98 1.34
N LEU A 3 26.81 -14.86 0.66
CA LEU A 3 26.28 -13.55 1.00
C LEU A 3 24.82 -13.48 0.53
N MET A 4 24.00 -14.39 1.06
CA MET A 4 22.60 -14.55 0.72
C MET A 4 21.91 -13.23 1.07
N GLU A 5 21.38 -12.55 0.04
CA GLU A 5 21.01 -11.13 0.03
C GLU A 5 20.37 -10.65 1.36
N LEU A 6 21.04 -9.72 2.05
CA LEU A 6 20.61 -9.17 3.34
C LEU A 6 19.19 -8.53 3.31
N PHE A 7 18.67 -8.27 2.11
CA PHE A 7 17.33 -7.72 1.87
C PHE A 7 16.73 -8.43 0.65
N PRO A 8 15.85 -9.43 0.86
CA PRO A 8 15.25 -10.14 -0.25
C PRO A 8 14.41 -9.18 -1.10
N LYS A 9 14.60 -9.23 -2.42
CA LYS A 9 13.76 -8.46 -3.35
C LYS A 9 12.45 -9.19 -3.59
N ALA A 10 11.39 -8.42 -3.70
CA ALA A 10 10.10 -8.93 -4.14
C ALA A 10 10.21 -9.42 -5.59
N THR A 11 9.67 -10.61 -5.85
CA THR A 11 9.46 -11.18 -7.19
C THR A 11 8.40 -10.36 -7.92
N ASP A 12 8.32 -10.50 -9.24
CA ASP A 12 7.28 -9.81 -10.00
C ASP A 12 5.86 -10.31 -9.64
N GLU A 13 5.73 -11.56 -9.16
CA GLU A 13 4.49 -12.12 -8.60
C GLU A 13 4.11 -11.41 -7.30
N GLU A 14 5.03 -11.33 -6.32
CA GLU A 14 4.79 -10.64 -5.04
C GLU A 14 4.48 -9.14 -5.25
N ILE A 15 5.05 -8.51 -6.28
CA ILE A 15 4.74 -7.14 -6.67
C ILE A 15 3.31 -7.04 -7.23
N GLY A 16 2.87 -8.02 -8.02
CA GLY A 16 1.50 -8.14 -8.49
C GLY A 16 0.51 -8.28 -7.34
N GLU A 17 0.77 -9.22 -6.42
CA GLU A 17 -0.06 -9.44 -5.23
C GLU A 17 -0.12 -8.20 -4.33
N THR A 18 1.01 -7.49 -4.17
CA THR A 18 1.06 -6.23 -3.43
C THR A 18 0.20 -5.17 -4.08
N LYS A 19 0.23 -5.06 -5.42
CA LYS A 19 -0.61 -4.11 -6.15
C LYS A 19 -2.08 -4.42 -5.93
N ASP A 20 -2.48 -5.68 -6.02
CA ASP A 20 -3.87 -6.10 -5.82
C ASP A 20 -4.32 -5.82 -4.37
N SER A 21 -3.46 -6.14 -3.40
CA SER A 21 -3.65 -5.80 -2.00
C SER A 21 -3.86 -4.29 -1.80
N LEU A 22 -3.00 -3.45 -2.38
CA LEU A 22 -3.12 -1.99 -2.31
C LEU A 22 -4.46 -1.50 -2.88
N THR A 23 -5.01 -2.14 -3.93
CA THR A 23 -6.34 -1.78 -4.45
C THR A 23 -7.47 -2.15 -3.51
N GLU A 24 -7.33 -3.21 -2.72
CA GLU A 24 -8.31 -3.61 -1.70
C GLU A 24 -8.23 -2.77 -0.41
N TYR A 25 -7.23 -1.89 -0.26
CA TYR A 25 -7.02 -1.11 0.97
C TYR A 25 -8.28 -0.35 1.42
N GLN A 26 -9.00 0.30 0.50
CA GLN A 26 -10.21 1.05 0.85
C GLN A 26 -11.32 0.15 1.40
N ARG A 27 -11.42 -1.09 0.88
CA ARG A 27 -12.37 -2.08 1.39
C ARG A 27 -12.02 -2.50 2.81
N PHE A 28 -10.76 -2.83 3.08
CA PHE A 28 -10.31 -3.17 4.43
C PHE A 28 -10.47 -2.00 5.41
N ARG A 29 -10.21 -0.77 4.96
CA ARG A 29 -10.46 0.44 5.75
C ARG A 29 -11.94 0.59 6.11
N GLY A 30 -12.85 0.33 5.16
CA GLY A 30 -14.29 0.29 5.42
C GLY A 30 -14.67 -0.77 6.46
N ILE A 31 -14.08 -1.96 6.38
CA ILE A 31 -14.30 -3.04 7.37
C ILE A 31 -13.84 -2.60 8.76
N VAL A 32 -12.64 -2.03 8.90
CA VAL A 32 -12.12 -1.56 10.19
C VAL A 32 -12.98 -0.44 10.76
N GLN A 33 -13.45 0.49 9.93
CA GLN A 33 -14.33 1.57 10.36
C GLN A 33 -15.68 1.03 10.85
N GLU A 34 -16.33 0.20 10.04
CA GLU A 34 -17.64 -0.38 10.35
C GLU A 34 -17.57 -1.26 11.61
N LEU A 35 -16.66 -2.24 11.64
CA LEU A 35 -16.53 -3.13 12.78
C LEU A 35 -15.95 -2.42 14.00
N GLY A 36 -15.07 -1.43 13.83
CA GLY A 36 -14.49 -0.64 14.92
C GLY A 36 -15.52 0.17 15.71
N SER A 37 -16.60 0.61 15.04
CA SER A 37 -17.70 1.35 15.67
C SER A 37 -18.71 0.48 16.42
N ARG A 38 -18.64 -0.86 16.27
CA ARG A 38 -19.62 -1.78 16.85
C ARG A 38 -19.20 -2.20 18.27
N PRO A 39 -20.08 -2.03 19.27
CA PRO A 39 -19.77 -2.38 20.66
C PRO A 39 -19.76 -3.89 20.92
N ASN A 40 -20.58 -4.66 20.21
CA ASN A 40 -20.68 -6.11 20.36
C ASN A 40 -20.44 -6.80 19.01
N ARG A 41 -19.25 -7.38 18.84
CA ARG A 41 -18.89 -8.14 17.64
C ARG A 41 -18.98 -9.64 17.91
N THR A 42 -19.40 -10.39 16.90
CA THR A 42 -19.28 -11.86 16.94
C THR A 42 -17.81 -12.26 16.81
N GLU A 43 -17.47 -13.49 17.20
CA GLU A 43 -16.11 -14.03 17.04
C GLU A 43 -15.61 -13.90 15.58
N LYS A 44 -16.45 -14.23 14.60
CA LYS A 44 -16.14 -14.07 13.18
C LYS A 44 -15.83 -12.62 12.81
N GLN A 45 -16.53 -11.65 13.42
CA GLN A 45 -16.29 -10.23 13.19
C GLN A 45 -15.00 -9.75 13.87
N GLU A 46 -14.68 -10.26 15.06
CA GLU A 46 -13.40 -9.96 15.74
C GLU A 46 -12.20 -10.45 14.92
N ILE A 47 -12.25 -11.69 14.42
CA ILE A 47 -11.21 -12.24 13.54
C ILE A 47 -11.06 -11.34 12.31
N LYS A 48 -12.17 -11.00 11.65
CA LYS A 48 -12.11 -10.19 10.42
C LYS A 48 -11.60 -8.77 10.68
N TYR A 49 -11.97 -8.18 11.80
CA TYR A 49 -11.47 -6.88 12.23
C TYR A 49 -9.97 -6.92 12.49
N ALA A 50 -9.48 -7.93 13.19
CA ALA A 50 -8.06 -8.10 13.48
C ALA A 50 -7.22 -8.28 12.20
N GLU A 51 -7.66 -9.15 11.28
CA GLU A 51 -7.04 -9.33 9.96
C GLU A 51 -6.99 -8.01 9.17
N ALA A 52 -8.12 -7.32 9.07
CA ALA A 52 -8.24 -6.08 8.33
C ALA A 52 -7.35 -4.98 8.93
N LYS A 53 -7.30 -4.90 10.26
CA LYS A 53 -6.46 -3.93 10.96
C LYS A 53 -4.99 -4.23 10.73
N ALA A 54 -4.56 -5.49 10.89
CA ALA A 54 -3.17 -5.89 10.64
C ALA A 54 -2.74 -5.56 9.20
N PHE A 55 -3.59 -5.86 8.23
CA PHE A 55 -3.36 -5.54 6.82
C PHE A 55 -3.18 -4.03 6.58
N ILE A 56 -4.09 -3.20 7.08
CA ILE A 56 -3.98 -1.73 6.98
C ILE A 56 -2.68 -1.23 7.57
N ASP A 57 -2.34 -1.73 8.76
CA ASP A 57 -1.14 -1.32 9.50
C ASP A 57 0.14 -1.61 8.70
N VAL A 58 0.22 -2.80 8.08
CA VAL A 58 1.34 -3.20 7.23
C VAL A 58 1.44 -2.28 6.00
N VAL A 59 0.34 -2.04 5.29
CA VAL A 59 0.31 -1.19 4.09
C VAL A 59 0.71 0.26 4.42
N GLU A 60 0.15 0.83 5.48
CA GLU A 60 0.44 2.20 5.88
C GLU A 60 1.90 2.38 6.31
N ARG A 61 2.47 1.42 7.05
CA ARG A 61 3.90 1.44 7.41
C ARG A 61 4.77 1.34 6.16
N ALA A 62 4.46 0.41 5.25
CA ALA A 62 5.24 0.21 4.03
C ALA A 62 5.25 1.48 3.15
N ILE A 63 4.10 2.14 2.98
CA ILE A 63 4.02 3.42 2.26
C ILE A 63 4.82 4.52 2.99
N ARG A 64 4.75 4.58 4.32
CA ARG A 64 5.47 5.58 5.13
C ARG A 64 6.99 5.47 4.99
N LEU A 65 7.49 4.25 4.85
CA LEU A 65 8.91 3.95 4.71
C LEU A 65 9.48 4.28 3.32
N ILE A 66 8.64 4.62 2.33
CA ILE A 66 9.10 5.14 1.04
C ILE A 66 9.87 6.45 1.26
N GLN A 67 11.14 6.44 0.87
CA GLN A 67 12.07 7.55 1.06
C GLN A 67 11.80 8.72 0.09
N ASP A 68 11.49 8.42 -1.17
CA ASP A 68 11.17 9.44 -2.18
C ASP A 68 9.82 10.07 -1.86
N GLN A 69 9.83 11.31 -1.38
CA GLN A 69 8.62 11.97 -0.87
C GLN A 69 7.53 12.12 -1.92
N GLU A 70 7.90 12.38 -3.18
CA GLU A 70 6.94 12.45 -4.30
C GLU A 70 6.28 11.10 -4.54
N THR A 71 7.06 10.01 -4.63
CA THR A 71 6.52 8.66 -4.77
C THR A 71 5.62 8.32 -3.59
N ARG A 72 6.05 8.59 -2.35
CA ARG A 72 5.23 8.37 -1.16
C ARG A 72 3.90 9.12 -1.27
N LYS A 73 3.93 10.40 -1.64
CA LYS A 73 2.73 11.22 -1.78
C LYS A 73 1.78 10.69 -2.86
N MET A 74 2.32 10.22 -3.99
CA MET A 74 1.53 9.57 -5.03
C MET A 74 0.83 8.30 -4.52
N MET A 75 1.56 7.45 -3.77
CA MET A 75 1.01 6.23 -3.18
C MET A 75 -0.07 6.54 -2.13
N GLU A 76 0.15 7.55 -1.28
CA GLU A 76 -0.87 8.02 -0.32
C GLU A 76 -2.13 8.55 -1.00
N MET A 77 -1.99 9.29 -2.11
CA MET A 77 -3.14 9.76 -2.89
C MET A 77 -3.92 8.58 -3.45
N LEU A 78 -3.22 7.71 -4.17
CA LEU A 78 -3.84 6.65 -4.95
C LEU A 78 -4.50 5.60 -4.05
N TYR A 79 -3.80 5.15 -3.00
CA TYR A 79 -4.22 3.99 -2.22
C TYR A 79 -4.81 4.34 -0.86
N LEU A 80 -4.19 5.24 -0.08
CA LEU A 80 -4.69 5.57 1.26
C LEU A 80 -5.90 6.50 1.24
N ARG A 81 -5.90 7.47 0.31
CA ARG A 81 -7.03 8.37 0.06
C ARG A 81 -8.03 7.83 -0.96
N GLY A 82 -7.63 6.85 -1.77
CA GLY A 82 -8.49 6.26 -2.80
C GLY A 82 -8.76 7.20 -3.98
N GLU A 83 -7.85 8.14 -4.25
CA GLU A 83 -7.98 9.05 -5.39
C GLU A 83 -7.84 8.30 -6.71
N ARG A 84 -8.52 8.79 -7.74
CA ARG A 84 -8.38 8.20 -9.08
C ARG A 84 -7.01 8.51 -9.66
N HIS A 85 -6.42 7.58 -10.40
CA HIS A 85 -5.13 7.75 -11.08
C HIS A 85 -5.01 9.07 -11.85
N LYS A 86 -6.05 9.43 -12.63
CA LYS A 86 -6.09 10.70 -13.37
C LYS A 86 -5.96 11.95 -12.50
N VAL A 87 -6.48 11.90 -11.27
CA VAL A 87 -6.39 13.00 -10.29
C VAL A 87 -4.95 13.11 -9.79
N VAL A 88 -4.30 11.98 -9.53
CA VAL A 88 -2.87 11.95 -9.17
C VAL A 88 -2.02 12.51 -10.30
N VAL A 89 -2.22 12.04 -11.53
CA VAL A 89 -1.50 12.56 -12.71
C VAL A 89 -1.70 14.06 -12.88
N LEU A 90 -2.94 14.56 -12.74
CA LEU A 90 -3.22 16.00 -12.83
C LEU A 90 -2.53 16.79 -11.72
N HIS A 91 -2.50 16.27 -10.48
CA HIS A 91 -1.87 16.93 -9.34
C HIS A 91 -0.36 17.14 -9.53
N PHE A 92 0.32 16.17 -10.15
CA PHE A 92 1.76 16.24 -10.41
C PHE A 92 2.12 16.77 -11.82
N GLY A 93 1.12 16.95 -12.69
CA GLY A 93 1.32 17.29 -14.11
C GLY A 93 1.96 18.65 -14.37
N SER A 94 1.91 19.58 -13.40
CA SER A 94 2.58 20.89 -13.51
C SER A 94 4.10 20.81 -13.30
N ILE A 95 4.60 19.76 -12.66
CA ILE A 95 6.02 19.61 -12.29
C ILE A 95 6.68 18.41 -12.98
N MET A 96 5.92 17.47 -13.52
CA MET A 96 6.46 16.32 -14.22
C MET A 96 5.52 15.76 -15.30
N HIS A 97 6.13 15.16 -16.33
CA HIS A 97 5.38 14.47 -17.39
C HIS A 97 4.59 13.26 -16.82
N PRO A 98 3.39 12.95 -17.33
CA PRO A 98 2.58 11.81 -16.86
C PRO A 98 3.33 10.48 -16.79
N ALA A 99 4.16 10.17 -17.79
CA ALA A 99 5.00 8.96 -17.78
C ALA A 99 5.97 8.87 -16.59
N THR A 100 6.40 10.01 -16.04
CA THR A 100 7.23 10.08 -14.82
C THR A 100 6.40 9.74 -13.59
N VAL A 101 5.15 10.20 -13.53
CA VAL A 101 4.18 9.84 -12.47
C VAL A 101 3.96 8.32 -12.47
N ASP A 102 3.66 7.74 -13.64
CA ASP A 102 3.42 6.30 -13.77
C ASP A 102 4.64 5.48 -13.34
N ARG A 103 5.85 5.92 -13.73
CA ARG A 103 7.10 5.28 -13.32
C ARG A 103 7.30 5.35 -11.81
N LYS A 104 7.02 6.50 -11.18
CA LYS A 104 7.12 6.67 -9.73
C LYS A 104 6.09 5.81 -8.99
N ILE A 105 4.85 5.73 -9.46
CA ILE A 105 3.83 4.82 -8.89
C ILE A 105 4.30 3.36 -8.97
N LYS A 106 4.79 2.90 -10.13
CA LYS A 106 5.33 1.53 -10.28
C LYS A 106 6.52 1.27 -9.33
N LYS A 107 7.41 2.25 -9.18
CA LYS A 107 8.52 2.18 -8.21
C LYS A 107 8.00 2.09 -6.78
N GLY A 108 6.99 2.89 -6.44
CA GLY A 108 6.32 2.87 -5.14
C GLY A 108 5.73 1.50 -4.80
N ILE A 109 4.98 0.89 -5.72
CA ILE A 109 4.44 -0.48 -5.54
C ILE A 109 5.57 -1.47 -5.26
N ARG A 110 6.66 -1.43 -6.05
CA ARG A 110 7.82 -2.31 -5.83
C ARG A 110 8.49 -2.07 -4.47
N THR A 111 8.61 -0.81 -4.03
CA THR A 111 9.15 -0.48 -2.71
C THR A 111 8.26 -0.99 -1.58
N VAL A 112 6.94 -0.87 -1.72
CA VAL A 112 5.98 -1.44 -0.77
C VAL A 112 6.13 -2.95 -0.71
N ALA A 113 6.17 -3.63 -1.85
CA ALA A 113 6.32 -5.10 -1.92
C ALA A 113 7.61 -5.56 -1.22
N ASN A 114 8.74 -4.90 -1.49
CA ASN A 114 10.00 -5.17 -0.81
C ASN A 114 9.90 -4.96 0.70
N THR A 115 9.19 -3.92 1.14
CA THR A 115 9.05 -3.60 2.56
C THR A 115 8.17 -4.64 3.26
N ILE A 116 7.06 -5.05 2.64
CA ILE A 116 6.19 -6.11 3.16
C ILE A 116 6.96 -7.44 3.23
N LYS A 117 7.81 -7.75 2.25
CA LYS A 117 8.64 -8.95 2.29
C LYS A 117 9.67 -8.94 3.43
N ASP A 118 10.18 -7.76 3.79
CA ASP A 118 11.23 -7.58 4.78
C ASP A 118 10.69 -7.56 6.23
N ILE A 119 9.54 -6.90 6.45
CA ILE A 119 9.00 -6.64 7.80
C ILE A 119 7.52 -7.01 8.00
N GLY A 120 6.88 -7.58 6.97
CA GLY A 120 5.46 -7.94 6.96
C GLY A 120 5.18 -9.33 7.50
#